data_AF-A0A838RXY9-F1
#
_entry.id   AF-A0A838RXY9-F1
#
_cell.length_a   1.000
_cell.length_b   1.000
_cell.length_c   1.000
_cell.angle_alpha   90.00
_cell.angle_beta   90.00
_cell.angle_gamma   90.00
#
_symmetry.space_group_name_H-M   'P 1'
#
loop_
_entity.id
_entity.type
_entity.pdbx_description
1 polymer ?
#
loop_
_entity_poly.entity_id
_entity_poly.type
_entity_poly.pdbx_seq_one_letter_code
_entity_poly.pdbx_strand_id
1 'polypeptide(L)'
;MLRAGTKVRELKTQNGRILHKRSYLEHVAHLLNHLKIEKAWLGGSSMGGEVALNVALANPQRVAGLILIGSAGVEVKGSSSLAPAYVRIPFVGRTLTALALTSDKLVREGLEKSFFDDAKITAERVAHYYRPL
;
A
#
# COMPACT_ATOMS: atom_id res chain seq x y z
N MET A 1 -1.10 28.38 30.39
CA MET A 1 0.05 27.47 30.15
C MET A 1 -0.38 26.05 30.46
N LEU A 2 -0.74 25.25 29.45
CA LEU A 2 -1.25 23.88 29.63
C LEU A 2 -0.20 22.86 29.17
N ARG A 3 -0.03 21.84 30.01
CA ARG A 3 1.02 20.82 30.03
C ARG A 3 0.98 19.87 28.83
N ALA A 4 2.18 19.47 28.40
CA ALA A 4 2.44 18.30 27.58
C ALA A 4 1.89 17.03 28.26
N GLY A 5 1.10 16.25 27.53
CA GLY A 5 0.51 15.02 28.06
C GLY A 5 -0.65 14.46 27.24
N THR A 6 -0.53 14.40 25.92
CA THR A 6 -1.47 13.58 25.14
C THR A 6 -0.83 12.21 24.95
N LYS A 7 -1.11 11.29 25.89
CA LYS A 7 -0.94 9.85 25.66
C LYS A 7 -1.60 9.51 24.33
N VAL A 8 -0.80 9.07 23.36
CA VAL A 8 -1.29 8.40 22.15
C VAL A 8 -2.18 7.27 22.66
N ARG A 9 -3.49 7.39 22.43
CA ARG A 9 -4.46 6.36 22.82
C ARG A 9 -3.96 5.03 22.27
N GLU A 10 -3.72 4.07 23.15
CA GLU A 10 -3.65 2.67 22.79
C GLU A 10 -4.94 2.32 22.04
N LEU A 11 -4.87 2.27 20.72
CA LEU A 11 -5.86 1.58 19.90
C LEU A 11 -5.71 0.10 20.23
N LYS A 12 -6.46 -0.34 21.26
CA LYS A 12 -6.54 -1.74 21.67
C LYS A 12 -6.83 -2.59 20.43
N THR A 13 -5.86 -3.43 20.11
CA THR A 13 -5.94 -4.44 19.07
C THR A 13 -7.04 -5.45 19.41
N GLN A 14 -8.00 -5.65 18.51
CA GLN A 14 -8.79 -6.88 18.54
C GLN A 14 -7.89 -8.02 18.04
N ASN A 15 -7.58 -8.97 18.94
CA ASN A 15 -7.10 -10.33 18.64
C ASN A 15 -5.61 -10.55 18.33
N GLY A 16 -4.67 -9.80 18.93
CA GLY A 16 -3.26 -10.25 19.07
C GLY A 16 -2.46 -10.51 17.79
N ARG A 17 -2.96 -10.11 16.61
CA ARG A 17 -2.21 -10.18 15.35
C ARG A 17 -1.40 -8.91 15.19
N ILE A 18 -0.09 -9.05 14.98
CA ILE A 18 0.77 -7.95 14.51
C ILE A 18 0.17 -7.49 13.17
N LEU A 19 -0.42 -6.30 13.15
CA LEU A 19 -0.98 -5.73 11.93
C LEU A 19 0.17 -5.47 10.96
N HIS A 20 0.13 -6.10 9.80
CA HIS A 20 1.07 -6.00 8.67
C HIS A 20 1.46 -4.54 8.30
N LYS A 21 0.64 -3.56 8.71
CA LYS A 21 0.87 -2.12 8.52
C LYS A 21 2.02 -1.57 9.37
N ARG A 22 2.30 -2.15 10.55
CA ARG A 22 3.41 -1.70 11.41
C ARG A 22 4.77 -2.04 10.80
N SER A 23 4.91 -3.16 10.07
CA SER A 23 6.20 -3.53 9.49
C SER A 23 6.64 -2.56 8.39
N TYR A 24 5.71 -2.09 7.55
CA TYR A 24 6.04 -1.14 6.48
C TYR A 24 6.53 0.21 7.02
N LEU A 25 5.97 0.67 8.13
CA LEU A 25 6.39 1.87 8.85
C LEU A 25 7.85 1.79 9.30
N GLU A 26 8.19 0.70 9.98
CA GLU A 26 9.56 0.43 10.45
C GLU A 26 10.53 0.29 9.27
N HIS A 27 10.13 -0.40 8.20
CA HIS A 27 10.98 -0.52 7.01
C HIS A 27 11.33 0.84 6.40
N VAL A 28 10.35 1.74 6.27
CA VAL A 28 10.61 3.10 5.77
C VAL A 28 11.53 3.87 6.72
N ALA A 29 11.30 3.79 8.03
CA ALA A 29 12.15 4.45 9.02
C ALA A 29 13.59 3.92 8.99
N HIS A 30 13.77 2.60 8.93
CA HIS A 30 15.08 1.96 8.80
C HIS A 30 15.77 2.33 7.50
N LEU A 31 15.04 2.38 6.38
CA LEU A 31 15.59 2.81 5.10
C LEU A 31 16.08 4.25 5.16
N LEU A 32 15.28 5.18 5.70
CA LEU A 32 15.70 6.58 5.86
C LEU A 32 16.94 6.70 6.76
N ASN A 33 17.03 5.89 7.82
CA ASN A 33 18.21 5.87 8.68
C ASN A 33 19.44 5.32 7.96
N HIS A 34 19.29 4.22 7.21
CA HIS A 34 20.37 3.62 6.43
C HIS A 34 20.92 4.58 5.38
N LEU A 35 20.02 5.31 4.70
CA LEU A 35 20.36 6.33 3.72
C LEU A 35 20.79 7.67 4.35
N LYS A 36 20.77 7.79 5.69
CA LYS A 36 21.09 9.02 6.44
C LYS A 36 20.24 10.22 6.02
N ILE A 37 18.96 9.97 5.71
CA ILE A 37 17.99 11.01 5.37
C ILE A 37 17.23 11.41 6.63
N GLU A 38 17.46 12.63 7.10
CA GLU A 38 16.80 13.14 8.30
C GLU A 38 15.32 13.48 8.03
N LYS A 39 15.02 14.11 6.89
CA LYS A 39 13.67 14.51 6.52
C LYS A 39 13.42 14.32 5.03
N ALA A 40 12.27 13.75 4.65
CA ALA A 40 11.94 13.45 3.26
C ALA A 40 10.52 13.87 2.88
N TRP A 41 10.30 14.15 1.61
CA TRP A 41 8.96 14.11 1.03
C TRP A 41 8.61 12.66 0.74
N LEU A 42 7.46 12.17 1.24
CA LEU A 42 7.03 10.80 0.99
C LEU A 42 5.87 10.80 -0.01
N GLY A 43 6.06 10.05 -1.10
CA GLY A 43 5.06 9.90 -2.14
C GLY A 43 4.61 8.45 -2.30
N GLY A 44 3.33 8.24 -2.62
CA GLY A 44 2.82 6.90 -2.87
C GLY A 44 1.42 6.86 -3.49
N SER A 45 1.16 5.77 -4.22
CA SER A 45 -0.16 5.44 -4.75
C SER A 45 -0.80 4.27 -4.02
N SER A 46 -2.14 4.23 -3.96
CA SER A 46 -2.89 3.15 -3.32
C SER A 46 -2.32 2.78 -1.92
N MET A 47 -1.90 1.53 -1.71
CA MET A 47 -1.27 1.06 -0.48
C MET A 47 0.01 1.85 -0.13
N GLY A 48 0.81 2.25 -1.12
CA GLY A 48 2.03 3.02 -0.89
C GLY A 48 1.75 4.39 -0.28
N GLY A 49 0.65 5.03 -0.68
CA GLY A 49 0.21 6.29 -0.08
C GLY A 49 -0.34 6.09 1.35
N GLU A 50 -1.01 4.96 1.62
CA GLU A 50 -1.40 4.60 2.99
C GLU A 50 -0.17 4.41 3.89
N VAL A 51 0.89 3.77 3.38
CA VAL A 51 2.16 3.63 4.11
C VAL A 51 2.77 5.01 4.37
N ALA A 52 2.85 5.87 3.35
CA ALA A 52 3.39 7.23 3.49
C ALA A 52 2.62 8.06 4.54
N LEU A 53 1.29 7.98 4.54
CA LEU A 53 0.44 8.65 5.51
C LEU A 53 0.69 8.14 6.93
N ASN A 54 0.77 6.81 7.10
CA ASN A 54 1.07 6.20 8.40
C ASN A 54 2.46 6.60 8.91
N VAL A 55 3.47 6.69 8.04
CA VAL A 55 4.80 7.20 8.41
C VAL A 55 4.76 8.66 8.86
N ALA A 56 4.03 9.51 8.15
CA ALA A 56 3.87 10.92 8.54
C ALA A 56 3.14 11.09 9.88
N LEU A 57 2.15 10.25 10.18
CA LEU A 57 1.44 10.27 11.45
C LEU A 57 2.32 9.80 12.62
N ALA A 58 3.14 8.77 12.42
CA ALA A 58 4.00 8.23 13.48
C ALA A 58 5.29 9.05 13.69
N ASN A 59 5.85 9.61 12.61
CA ASN A 59 7.14 10.29 12.60
C ASN A 59 7.08 11.64 11.86
N PRO A 60 6.22 12.59 12.27
CA PRO A 60 6.00 13.85 11.54
C PRO A 60 7.29 14.68 11.37
N GLN A 61 8.23 14.61 12.32
CA GLN A 61 9.53 15.25 12.24
C GLN A 61 10.40 14.75 11.08
N ARG A 62 10.18 13.52 10.62
CA ARG A 62 10.91 12.88 9.50
C ARG A 62 10.27 13.15 8.14
N VAL A 63 9.10 13.80 8.09
CA VAL A 63 8.35 14.01 6.85
C VAL A 63 8.20 15.51 6.55
N ALA A 64 8.73 15.94 5.40
CA ALA A 64 8.63 17.31 4.91
C ALA A 64 7.33 17.59 4.15
N GLY A 65 6.73 16.56 3.56
CA GLY A 65 5.49 16.66 2.81
C GLY A 65 5.01 15.29 2.31
N LEU A 66 3.75 15.23 1.86
CA LEU A 66 3.11 14.03 1.32
C LEU A 66 2.65 14.26 -0.11
N ILE A 67 2.85 13.26 -0.97
CA ILE A 67 2.31 13.21 -2.33
C ILE A 67 1.45 11.95 -2.45
N LEU A 68 0.12 12.10 -2.44
CA LEU A 68 -0.83 10.98 -2.40
C LEU A 68 -1.59 10.87 -3.72
N ILE A 69 -1.44 9.73 -4.42
CA ILE A 69 -2.02 9.52 -5.76
C ILE A 69 -2.99 8.35 -5.71
N GLY A 70 -4.31 8.62 -5.70
CA GLY A 70 -5.31 7.54 -5.57
C GLY A 70 -5.03 6.65 -4.35
N SER A 71 -4.62 7.28 -3.24
CA SER A 71 -4.09 6.60 -2.05
C SER A 71 -5.19 5.93 -1.24
N ALA A 72 -4.89 4.75 -0.70
CA ALA A 72 -5.65 4.20 0.42
C ALA A 72 -5.38 5.02 1.70
N GLY A 73 -6.21 4.82 2.73
CA GLY A 73 -6.02 5.48 4.04
C GLY A 73 -6.51 6.93 4.12
N VAL A 74 -6.98 7.52 3.02
CA VAL A 74 -7.65 8.82 3.01
C VAL A 74 -9.13 8.59 2.70
N GLU A 75 -10.02 9.06 3.58
CA GLU A 75 -11.45 9.03 3.33
C GLU A 75 -11.83 10.25 2.50
N VAL A 76 -12.16 10.04 1.22
CA VAL A 76 -12.66 11.10 0.34
C VAL A 76 -14.18 11.02 0.33
N LYS A 77 -14.85 12.09 0.80
CA LYS A 77 -16.32 12.16 0.75
C LYS A 77 -16.79 12.04 -0.70
N GLY A 78 -17.67 11.08 -0.98
CA GLY A 78 -18.18 10.79 -2.32
C GLY A 78 -17.41 9.70 -3.08
N SER A 79 -16.29 9.18 -2.57
CA SER A 79 -15.62 8.01 -3.14
C SER A 79 -16.06 6.73 -2.42
N SER A 80 -17.21 6.19 -2.79
CA SER A 80 -17.46 4.77 -2.52
C SER A 80 -16.54 3.97 -3.43
N SER A 81 -15.41 3.51 -2.89
CA SER A 81 -14.64 2.47 -3.59
C SER A 81 -15.53 1.25 -3.72
N LEU A 82 -16.05 1.04 -4.93
CA LEU A 82 -16.71 -0.19 -5.36
C LEU A 82 -15.66 -1.30 -5.48
N ALA A 83 -14.84 -1.51 -4.44
CA ALA A 83 -14.14 -2.78 -4.30
C ALA A 83 -15.24 -3.84 -4.37
N PRO A 84 -15.34 -4.58 -5.48
CA PRO A 84 -16.61 -5.17 -5.81
C PRO A 84 -16.97 -6.19 -4.75
N ALA A 85 -18.18 -6.10 -4.21
CA ALA A 85 -18.59 -6.91 -3.06
C ALA A 85 -18.34 -8.41 -3.27
N TYR A 86 -18.29 -8.88 -4.53
CA TYR A 86 -17.97 -10.25 -4.91
C TYR A 86 -16.58 -10.72 -4.47
N VAL A 87 -15.57 -9.85 -4.35
CA VAL A 87 -14.23 -10.22 -3.86
C VAL A 87 -14.27 -10.61 -2.37
N ARG A 88 -15.30 -10.15 -1.64
CA ARG A 88 -15.50 -10.47 -0.21
C ARG A 88 -16.27 -11.77 0.00
N ILE A 89 -16.85 -12.38 -1.03
CA ILE A 89 -17.59 -13.64 -0.93
C ILE A 89 -16.57 -14.79 -0.74
N PRO A 90 -16.67 -15.60 0.32
CA PRO A 90 -15.77 -16.74 0.52
C PRO A 90 -15.90 -17.74 -0.64
N PHE A 91 -14.79 -18.40 -0.97
CA PHE A 91 -14.62 -19.27 -2.14
C PHE A 91 -14.68 -18.53 -3.49
N VAL A 92 -15.76 -17.82 -3.81
CA VAL A 92 -15.94 -17.08 -5.09
C VAL A 92 -14.91 -15.96 -5.26
N GLY A 93 -14.71 -15.14 -4.23
CA GLY A 93 -13.70 -14.07 -4.28
C GLY A 93 -12.28 -14.62 -4.42
N ARG A 94 -12.00 -15.77 -3.77
CA ARG A 94 -10.68 -16.43 -3.83
C ARG A 94 -10.41 -17.04 -5.20
N THR A 95 -11.40 -17.71 -5.80
CA THR A 95 -11.24 -18.32 -7.13
C THR A 95 -11.13 -17.27 -8.23
N LEU A 96 -11.94 -16.20 -8.18
CA LEU A 96 -11.81 -15.09 -9.12
C LEU A 96 -10.46 -14.36 -8.98
N THR A 97 -10.00 -14.13 -7.74
CA THR A 97 -8.68 -13.53 -7.50
C THR A 97 -7.57 -14.46 -8.01
N ALA A 98 -7.65 -15.77 -7.72
CA ALA A 98 -6.69 -16.74 -8.22
C ALA A 98 -6.67 -16.75 -9.75
N LEU A 99 -7.83 -16.83 -10.41
CA LEU A 99 -7.94 -16.83 -11.87
C LEU A 99 -7.36 -15.56 -12.50
N ALA A 100 -7.65 -14.39 -11.90
CA ALA A 100 -7.09 -13.11 -12.33
C ALA A 100 -5.56 -13.08 -12.18
N LEU A 101 -5.04 -13.69 -11.11
CA LEU A 101 -3.60 -13.77 -10.82
C LEU A 101 -2.89 -14.91 -11.56
N THR A 102 -3.60 -15.89 -12.15
CA THR A 102 -3.03 -17.07 -12.84
C THR A 102 -3.25 -17.07 -14.36
N SER A 103 -3.94 -16.08 -14.93
CA SER A 103 -4.22 -16.01 -16.37
C SER A 103 -3.23 -15.10 -17.10
N ASP A 104 -2.43 -15.66 -18.02
CA ASP A 104 -1.48 -14.90 -18.84
C ASP A 104 -2.14 -13.71 -19.56
N LYS A 105 -3.36 -13.92 -20.06
CA LYS A 105 -4.13 -12.89 -20.75
C LYS A 105 -4.49 -11.74 -19.81
N LEU A 106 -5.04 -12.05 -18.63
CA LEU A 106 -5.44 -11.03 -17.66
C LEU A 106 -4.23 -10.31 -17.06
N VAL A 107 -3.14 -11.04 -16.80
CA VAL A 107 -1.87 -10.45 -16.33
C VAL A 107 -1.29 -9.53 -17.40
N ARG A 108 -1.25 -9.97 -18.66
CA ARG A 108 -0.81 -9.14 -19.79
C ARG A 108 -1.67 -7.87 -19.94
N GLU A 109 -2.99 -8.00 -19.97
CA GLU A 109 -3.91 -6.86 -20.07
C GLU A 109 -3.74 -5.89 -18.87
N GLY A 110 -3.49 -6.42 -17.67
CA GLY A 110 -3.18 -5.61 -16.49
C GLY A 110 -1.85 -4.85 -16.62
N LEU A 111 -0.84 -5.48 -17.20
CA LEU A 111 0.45 -4.85 -17.50
C LEU A 111 0.31 -3.77 -18.58
N GLU A 112 -0.44 -4.01 -19.64
CA GLU A 112 -0.72 -3.03 -20.72
C GLU A 112 -1.39 -1.77 -20.18
N LYS A 113 -2.31 -1.92 -19.21
CA LYS A 113 -2.94 -0.78 -18.54
C LYS A 113 -2.02 -0.05 -17.55
N SER A 114 -0.91 -0.67 -17.14
CA SER A 114 -0.01 -0.16 -16.09
C SER A 114 1.30 0.41 -16.65
N PHE A 115 1.76 -0.10 -17.78
CA PHE A 115 2.94 0.38 -18.48
C PHE A 115 2.54 1.42 -19.51
N PHE A 116 3.32 2.50 -19.58
CA PHE A 116 3.19 3.47 -20.66
C PHE A 116 3.80 2.95 -21.98
N ASP A 117 4.79 2.07 -21.88
CA ASP A 117 5.54 1.53 -23.01
C ASP A 117 5.34 0.02 -23.08
N ASP A 118 4.55 -0.41 -24.07
CA ASP A 118 4.18 -1.81 -24.27
C ASP A 118 5.36 -2.70 -24.65
N ALA A 119 6.46 -2.13 -25.17
CA ALA A 119 7.66 -2.90 -25.48
C ALA A 119 8.28 -3.55 -24.22
N LYS A 120 7.94 -3.04 -23.03
CA LYS A 120 8.39 -3.61 -21.75
C LYS A 120 7.58 -4.85 -21.32
N ILE A 121 6.47 -5.17 -22.00
CA ILE A 121 5.54 -6.26 -21.66
C ILE A 121 5.92 -7.52 -22.43
N THR A 122 7.10 -8.04 -22.12
CA THR A 122 7.64 -9.28 -22.73
C THR A 122 6.94 -10.52 -22.18
N ALA A 123 6.98 -11.62 -22.94
CA ALA A 123 6.48 -12.92 -22.48
C ALA A 123 7.18 -13.39 -21.19
N GLU A 124 8.49 -13.10 -21.05
CA GLU A 124 9.25 -13.39 -19.85
C GLU A 124 8.75 -12.61 -18.63
N ARG A 125 8.43 -11.31 -18.80
CA ARG A 125 7.88 -10.48 -17.71
C ARG A 125 6.50 -10.97 -17.26
N VAL A 126 5.66 -11.44 -18.18
CA VAL A 126 4.38 -12.10 -17.83
C VAL A 126 4.64 -13.37 -17.05
N ALA A 127 5.58 -14.22 -17.49
CA ALA A 127 5.90 -15.47 -16.81
C ALA A 127 6.44 -15.28 -15.38
N HIS A 128 7.09 -14.15 -15.09
CA HIS A 128 7.58 -13.82 -13.74
C HIS A 128 6.47 -13.65 -12.70
N TYR A 129 5.23 -13.34 -13.11
CA TYR A 129 4.11 -13.24 -12.17
C TYR A 129 3.71 -14.58 -11.54
N TYR A 130 4.10 -15.71 -12.16
CA TYR A 130 3.80 -17.05 -11.64
C TYR A 130 4.98 -17.70 -10.92
N ARG A 131 6.14 -17.05 -10.90
CA ARG A 131 7.34 -17.56 -10.24
C ARG A 131 7.37 -17.10 -8.78
N PRO A 132 7.66 -18.00 -7.82
CA PRO A 132 7.98 -17.55 -6.46
C PRO A 132 9.22 -16.67 -6.49
N LEU A 133 9.20 -15.60 -5.69
CA LEU A 133 10.34 -14.70 -5.45
C LEU A 133 11.48 -15.42 -4.72
#